data_AF-A0AAE4H8L4-F1
#
_entry.id   AF-A0AAE4H8L4-F1
#
_cell.length_a   1.000
_cell.length_b   1.000
_cell.length_c   1.000
_cell.angle_alpha   90.00
_cell.angle_beta   90.00
_cell.angle_gamma   90.00
#
_symmetry.space_group_name_H-M   'P 1'
#
loop_
_entity.id
_entity.type
_entity.pdbx_description
1 polymer ?
#
loop_
_entity_poly.entity_id
_entity_poly.type
_entity_poly.pdbx_seq_one_letter_code
_entity_poly.pdbx_strand_id
1 'polypeptide(L)'
;MKSEDFDKCRQFLEKAIENSPDNGELLKVYLRLIELKSEYDKETDKARIEKEIREAEINTQYQTAVHTNNTDLDKAYHTNNTNYGMAVSQQQGENYRHYQTQVHGTAQSAMQHGVWPPQVGHGGV
;
A
#
# COMPACT_ATOMS: atom_id res chain seq x y z
N MET A 1 -18.93 4.94 -35.39
CA MET A 1 -19.92 5.77 -36.10
C MET A 1 -20.68 6.56 -35.05
N LYS A 2 -20.71 7.89 -35.14
CA LYS A 2 -21.47 8.70 -34.18
C LYS A 2 -22.97 8.47 -34.42
N SER A 3 -23.79 8.50 -33.37
CA SER A 3 -25.23 8.27 -33.48
C SER A 3 -25.90 9.24 -34.47
N GLU A 4 -25.44 10.49 -34.52
CA GLU A 4 -25.97 11.49 -35.44
C GLU A 4 -25.73 11.13 -36.92
N ASP A 5 -24.55 10.59 -37.25
CA ASP A 5 -24.24 10.17 -38.62
C ASP A 5 -25.05 8.94 -39.01
N PHE A 6 -25.21 8.00 -38.07
CA PHE A 6 -26.06 6.82 -38.25
C PHE A 6 -27.51 7.21 -38.52
N ASP A 7 -28.08 8.10 -37.70
CA ASP A 7 -29.48 8.52 -37.83
C ASP A 7 -29.74 9.22 -39.16
N LYS A 8 -28.82 10.09 -39.61
CA LYS A 8 -28.92 10.74 -40.92
C LYS A 8 -28.89 9.72 -42.06
N CYS A 9 -27.94 8.78 -42.05
CA CYS A 9 -27.85 7.73 -43.05
C CYS A 9 -29.08 6.82 -43.05
N ARG A 10 -29.58 6.47 -41.85
CA ARG A 10 -30.78 5.64 -41.69
C ARG A 10 -32.01 6.33 -42.28
N GLN A 11 -32.27 7.58 -41.92
CA GLN A 11 -33.42 8.34 -42.43
C GLN A 11 -33.36 8.53 -43.95
N PHE A 12 -32.17 8.75 -44.50
CA PHE A 12 -31.99 8.83 -45.96
C PHE A 12 -32.36 7.51 -46.66
N LEU A 13 -31.87 6.38 -46.13
CA LEU A 13 -32.16 5.06 -46.69
C LEU A 13 -33.64 4.67 -46.50
N GLU A 14 -34.24 4.98 -45.36
CA GLU A 14 -35.68 4.75 -45.11
C GLU A 14 -36.53 5.48 -46.14
N LYS A 15 -36.27 6.78 -46.39
CA LYS A 15 -36.94 7.54 -47.45
C LYS A 15 -36.70 6.95 -48.85
N ALA A 16 -35.50 6.47 -49.13
CA ALA A 16 -35.20 5.85 -50.43
C ALA A 16 -35.96 4.53 -50.62
N ILE A 17 -36.08 3.72 -49.56
CA ILE A 17 -36.84 2.46 -49.55
C ILE A 17 -38.34 2.74 -49.68
N GLU A 18 -38.89 3.74 -48.98
CA GLU A 18 -40.29 4.15 -49.11
C GLU A 18 -40.66 4.49 -50.57
N ASN A 19 -39.74 5.14 -51.30
CA ASN A 19 -39.93 5.49 -52.70
C ASN A 19 -39.67 4.33 -53.68
N SER A 20 -39.05 3.24 -53.23
CA SER A 20 -38.67 2.08 -54.07
C SER A 20 -38.55 0.81 -53.22
N PRO A 21 -39.67 0.26 -52.72
CA PRO A 21 -39.67 -0.79 -51.70
C PRO A 21 -39.09 -2.11 -52.20
N ASP A 22 -39.18 -2.38 -53.50
CA ASP A 22 -38.67 -3.62 -54.11
C ASP A 22 -37.18 -3.52 -54.50
N ASN A 23 -36.51 -2.41 -54.17
CA ASN A 23 -35.09 -2.24 -54.45
C ASN A 23 -34.25 -3.02 -53.43
N GLY A 24 -33.91 -4.26 -53.78
CA GLY A 24 -33.11 -5.16 -52.96
C GLY A 24 -31.71 -4.62 -52.62
N GLU A 25 -31.13 -3.74 -53.44
CA GLU A 25 -29.83 -3.13 -53.12
C GLU A 25 -29.96 -2.09 -51.99
N LEU A 26 -31.03 -1.31 -51.96
CA LEU A 26 -31.30 -0.39 -50.84
C LEU A 26 -31.51 -1.14 -49.52
N LEU A 27 -32.22 -2.27 -49.57
CA LEU A 27 -32.42 -3.13 -48.40
C LEU A 27 -31.10 -3.74 -47.89
N LYS A 28 -30.22 -4.19 -48.80
CA LYS A 28 -28.88 -4.69 -48.42
C LYS A 28 -28.03 -3.61 -47.77
N VAL A 29 -28.02 -2.40 -48.33
CA VAL A 29 -27.27 -1.27 -47.77
C VAL A 29 -27.82 -0.89 -46.40
N TYR A 30 -29.14 -0.89 -46.22
CA TYR A 30 -29.79 -0.65 -44.94
C TYR A 30 -29.39 -1.68 -43.89
N LEU A 31 -29.44 -2.97 -44.23
CA LEU A 31 -28.98 -4.04 -43.34
C LEU A 31 -27.51 -3.84 -42.94
N ARG A 32 -26.65 -3.51 -43.91
CA ARG A 32 -25.23 -3.27 -43.63
C ARG A 32 -25.01 -2.08 -42.71
N LEU A 33 -25.81 -1.02 -42.81
CA LEU A 33 -25.74 0.12 -41.91
C LEU A 33 -26.04 -0.29 -40.45
N ILE A 34 -27.05 -1.15 -40.24
CA ILE A 34 -27.40 -1.67 -38.91
C ILE A 34 -26.27 -2.55 -38.35
N GLU A 35 -25.69 -3.43 -39.16
CA GLU A 35 -24.54 -4.26 -38.76
C GLU A 35 -23.36 -3.39 -38.34
N LEU A 36 -23.00 -2.38 -39.14
CA LEU A 36 -21.90 -1.46 -38.83
C LEU A 36 -22.13 -0.70 -37.52
N LYS A 37 -23.37 -0.31 -37.22
CA LYS A 37 -23.71 0.31 -35.93
C LYS A 37 -23.51 -0.67 -34.78
N SER A 38 -23.98 -1.91 -34.93
CA SER A 38 -23.81 -2.95 -33.92
C SER A 38 -22.34 -3.31 -33.68
N GLU A 39 -21.54 -3.44 -34.73
CA GLU A 39 -20.09 -3.68 -34.65
C GLU A 39 -19.39 -2.53 -33.88
N TYR A 40 -19.72 -1.29 -34.21
CA TYR A 40 -19.15 -0.12 -33.53
C TYR A 40 -19.56 -0.02 -32.06
N ASP A 41 -20.82 -0.28 -31.74
CA ASP A 41 -21.30 -0.25 -30.35
C ASP A 41 -20.61 -1.33 -29.51
N LYS A 42 -20.47 -2.54 -30.04
CA LYS A 42 -19.73 -3.63 -29.39
C LYS A 42 -18.28 -3.25 -29.10
N GLU A 43 -17.59 -2.66 -30.07
CA GLU A 43 -16.20 -2.24 -29.89
C GLU A 43 -16.08 -1.11 -28.86
N THR A 44 -17.04 -0.17 -28.88
CA THR A 44 -17.09 0.93 -27.90
C THR A 44 -17.34 0.42 -26.49
N ASP A 45 -18.29 -0.49 -26.32
CA ASP A 45 -18.58 -1.12 -25.02
C ASP A 45 -17.39 -1.95 -24.52
N LYS A 46 -16.75 -2.72 -25.41
CA LYS A 46 -15.54 -3.46 -25.09
C LYS A 46 -14.43 -2.51 -24.60
N ALA A 47 -14.15 -1.44 -25.33
CA ALA A 47 -13.13 -0.47 -24.94
C ALA A 47 -13.45 0.19 -23.59
N ARG A 48 -14.73 0.48 -23.31
CA ARG A 48 -15.18 1.00 -22.02
C ARG A 48 -14.94 -0.01 -20.89
N ILE A 49 -15.35 -1.26 -21.07
CA ILE A 49 -15.17 -2.33 -20.09
C ILE A 49 -13.67 -2.57 -19.81
N GLU A 50 -12.83 -2.64 -20.85
CA GLU A 50 -11.37 -2.80 -20.68
C GLU A 50 -10.73 -1.63 -19.94
N LYS A 51 -11.22 -0.40 -20.15
CA LYS A 51 -10.79 0.76 -19.39
C LYS A 51 -11.18 0.63 -17.92
N GLU A 52 -12.43 0.28 -17.61
CA GLU A 52 -12.92 0.11 -16.24
C GLU A 52 -12.16 -1.00 -15.50
N ILE A 53 -11.86 -2.12 -16.17
CA ILE A 53 -11.03 -3.20 -15.61
C ILE A 53 -9.64 -2.69 -15.25
N ARG A 54 -8.95 -1.99 -16.16
CA ARG A 54 -7.61 -1.44 -15.89
C ARG A 54 -7.62 -0.44 -14.72
N GLU A 55 -8.63 0.42 -14.64
CA GLU A 55 -8.77 1.37 -13.54
C GLU A 55 -8.99 0.64 -12.21
N ALA A 56 -9.82 -0.40 -12.18
CA ALA A 56 -10.05 -1.22 -11.00
C ALA A 56 -8.78 -1.98 -10.56
N GLU A 57 -8.02 -2.53 -11.50
CA GLU A 57 -6.74 -3.20 -11.24
C GLU A 57 -5.71 -2.24 -10.63
N ILE A 58 -5.54 -1.04 -11.22
CA ILE A 58 -4.63 -0.01 -10.72
C ILE A 58 -5.04 0.41 -9.30
N ASN A 59 -6.33 0.64 -9.07
CA ASN A 59 -6.82 1.00 -7.74
C ASN A 59 -6.56 -0.12 -6.72
N THR A 60 -6.80 -1.37 -7.09
CA THR A 60 -6.54 -2.52 -6.22
C THR A 60 -5.05 -2.65 -5.88
N GLN A 61 -4.16 -2.49 -6.86
CA GLN A 61 -2.71 -2.50 -6.65
C GLN A 61 -2.27 -1.36 -5.72
N TYR A 62 -2.80 -0.16 -5.93
CA TYR A 62 -2.50 0.99 -5.09
C TYR A 62 -2.93 0.77 -3.63
N GLN A 63 -4.17 0.33 -3.41
CA GLN A 63 -4.68 0.04 -2.07
C GLN A 63 -3.86 -1.05 -1.38
N THR A 64 -3.49 -2.10 -2.11
CA THR A 64 -2.64 -3.18 -1.60
C THR A 64 -1.26 -2.67 -1.19
N ALA A 65 -0.63 -1.84 -2.02
CA ALA A 65 0.68 -1.26 -1.73
C ALA A 65 0.63 -0.36 -0.48
N VAL A 66 -0.40 0.49 -0.36
CA VAL A 66 -0.61 1.34 0.82
C VAL A 66 -0.82 0.49 2.07
N HIS A 67 -1.69 -0.52 2.00
CA HIS A 67 -1.96 -1.40 3.14
C HIS A 67 -0.69 -2.13 3.61
N THR A 68 0.07 -2.71 2.68
CA THR A 68 1.33 -3.40 3.00
C THR A 68 2.34 -2.44 3.63
N ASN A 69 2.56 -1.27 3.04
CA ASN A 69 3.50 -0.28 3.58
C ASN A 69 3.10 0.18 4.98
N ASN A 70 1.82 0.46 5.21
CA ASN A 70 1.32 0.84 6.52
C ASN A 70 1.50 -0.28 7.55
N THR A 71 1.21 -1.51 7.16
CA THR A 71 1.37 -2.69 8.02
C THR A 71 2.83 -2.90 8.39
N ASP A 72 3.75 -2.78 7.43
CA ASP A 72 5.18 -2.98 7.67
C ASP A 72 5.78 -1.85 8.50
N LEU A 73 5.32 -0.62 8.29
CA LEU A 73 5.68 0.52 9.12
C LEU A 73 5.22 0.32 10.58
N ASP A 74 3.98 -0.12 10.79
CA ASP A 74 3.44 -0.40 12.12
C ASP A 74 4.22 -1.51 12.84
N LYS A 75 4.51 -2.62 12.14
CA LYS A 75 5.38 -3.69 12.66
C LYS A 75 6.77 -3.17 13.04
N ALA A 76 7.35 -2.29 12.23
CA ALA A 76 8.66 -1.70 12.51
C ALA A 76 8.63 -0.83 13.77
N TYR A 77 7.60 0.02 13.93
CA TYR A 77 7.40 0.82 15.14
C TYR A 77 7.21 -0.05 16.37
N HIS A 78 6.35 -1.06 16.29
CA HIS A 78 6.11 -1.98 17.40
C HIS A 78 7.40 -2.70 17.81
N THR A 79 8.16 -3.21 16.84
CA THR A 79 9.44 -3.90 17.09
C THR A 79 10.45 -2.96 17.71
N ASN A 80 10.59 -1.74 17.17
CA ASN A 80 11.52 -0.74 17.70
C ASN A 80 11.19 -0.38 19.15
N ASN A 81 9.92 -0.10 19.43
CA ASN A 81 9.46 0.26 20.78
C ASN A 81 9.66 -0.90 21.77
N THR A 82 9.35 -2.13 21.35
CA THR A 82 9.56 -3.33 22.17
C THR A 82 11.05 -3.54 22.48
N ASN A 83 11.90 -3.44 21.46
CA ASN A 83 13.36 -3.58 21.62
C ASN A 83 13.93 -2.51 22.52
N TYR A 84 13.48 -1.26 22.36
CA TYR A 84 13.88 -0.16 23.22
C TYR A 84 13.50 -0.41 24.68
N GLY A 85 12.25 -0.81 24.94
CA GLY A 85 11.78 -1.14 26.28
C GLY A 85 12.56 -2.29 26.92
N MET A 86 12.85 -3.34 26.15
CA MET A 86 13.67 -4.47 26.63
C MET A 86 15.10 -4.02 26.95
N ALA A 87 15.74 -3.22 26.10
CA ALA A 87 17.10 -2.72 26.33
C ALA A 87 17.18 -1.87 27.60
N VAL A 88 16.21 -0.96 27.80
CA VAL A 88 16.13 -0.15 29.03
C VAL A 88 15.94 -1.03 30.26
N SER A 89 15.06 -2.03 30.20
CA SER A 89 14.83 -2.96 31.30
C SER A 89 16.06 -3.81 31.63
N GLN A 90 16.76 -4.31 30.61
CA GLN A 90 18.01 -5.07 30.77
C GLN A 90 19.09 -4.22 31.43
N GLN A 91 19.30 -3.00 30.94
CA GLN A 91 20.29 -2.07 31.51
C GLN A 91 20.00 -1.76 32.98
N GLN A 92 18.73 -1.53 33.34
CA GLN A 92 18.35 -1.34 34.74
C GLN A 92 18.69 -2.56 35.58
N GLY A 93 18.36 -3.77 35.11
CA GLY A 93 18.69 -5.02 35.80
C GLY A 93 20.19 -5.23 36.01
N GLU A 94 21.01 -4.91 35.00
CA GLU A 94 22.47 -4.96 35.09
C GLU A 94 23.02 -3.94 36.10
N ASN A 95 22.52 -2.71 36.08
CA ASN A 95 22.90 -1.68 37.03
C ASN A 95 22.63 -2.11 38.48
N TYR A 96 21.45 -2.70 38.74
CA TYR A 96 21.11 -3.24 40.06
C TYR A 96 22.07 -4.35 40.50
N ARG A 97 22.39 -5.29 39.60
CA ARG A 97 23.34 -6.38 39.88
C ARG A 97 24.76 -5.87 40.13
N HIS A 98 25.23 -4.90 39.34
CA HIS A 98 26.53 -4.27 39.52
C HIS A 98 26.62 -3.57 40.87
N TYR A 99 25.58 -2.84 41.27
CA TYR A 99 25.54 -2.18 42.58
C TYR A 99 25.64 -3.19 43.72
N GLN A 100 24.82 -4.26 43.69
CA GLN A 100 24.87 -5.31 44.71
C GLN A 100 26.25 -5.95 44.78
N THR A 101 26.85 -6.30 43.64
CA THR A 101 28.17 -6.95 43.59
C THR A 101 29.26 -6.05 44.18
N GLN A 102 29.24 -4.74 43.91
CA GLN A 102 30.19 -3.79 44.48
C GLN A 102 30.06 -3.68 46.00
N VAL A 103 28.83 -3.61 46.51
CA VAL A 103 28.58 -3.57 47.96
C VAL A 103 29.05 -4.86 48.62
N HIS A 104 28.75 -6.02 48.03
CA HIS A 104 29.22 -7.31 48.53
C HIS A 104 30.75 -7.42 48.50
N GLY A 105 31.40 -7.01 47.40
CA GLY A 105 32.85 -7.06 47.26
C GLY A 105 33.58 -6.14 48.23
N THR A 106 33.06 -4.93 48.47
CA THR A 106 33.63 -3.99 49.45
C THR A 106 33.46 -4.49 50.87
N ALA A 107 32.27 -5.00 51.23
CA ALA A 107 32.03 -5.63 52.54
C ALA A 107 32.96 -6.85 52.76
N GLN A 108 33.09 -7.72 51.75
CA GLN A 108 33.96 -8.88 51.82
C GLN A 108 35.45 -8.50 51.95
N SER A 109 35.91 -7.49 51.21
CA SER A 109 37.27 -6.98 51.30
C SER A 109 37.58 -6.38 52.69
N ALA A 110 36.64 -5.63 53.26
CA ALA A 110 36.76 -5.08 54.61
C ALA A 110 36.82 -6.18 55.69
N MET A 111 36.06 -7.27 55.51
CA MET A 111 36.08 -8.42 56.41
C MET A 111 37.38 -9.24 56.30
N GLN A 112 37.95 -9.38 55.10
CA GLN A 112 39.16 -10.20 54.89
C GLN A 112 40.46 -9.48 55.23
N HIS A 113 40.56 -8.19 54.95
CA HIS A 113 41.81 -7.44 55.13
C HIS A 113 41.86 -6.61 56.42
N GLY A 114 40.75 -6.51 57.15
CA GLY A 114 40.61 -5.58 58.27
C GLY A 114 40.66 -4.13 57.77
N VAL A 115 39.95 -3.23 58.44
CA VAL A 115 40.03 -1.79 58.12
C VAL A 115 41.40 -1.29 58.55
N TRP A 116 42.33 -1.12 57.61
CA TRP A 116 43.57 -0.38 57.88
C TRP A 116 43.21 1.12 57.87
N PRO A 117 43.29 1.82 59.01
CA PRO A 117 43.04 3.25 59.03
C PRO A 117 44.10 3.99 58.18
N PRO A 118 43.74 5.06 57.47
CA PRO A 118 44.70 5.84 56.70
C PRO A 118 45.76 6.41 57.66
N GLN A 119 47.03 6.13 57.37
CA GLN A 119 48.16 6.74 58.07
C GLN A 119 48.17 8.23 57.73
N VAL A 120 47.57 9.04 58.60
CA VAL A 120 47.75 10.50 58.61
C VAL A 120 49.20 10.78 59.02
N GLY A 121 50.03 11.08 58.03
CA GLY A 121 51.38 11.58 58.26
C GLY A 121 51.34 12.95 58.94
N HIS A 122 51.62 13.00 60.23
CA HIS A 122 51.96 14.23 60.92
C HIS A 122 53.38 14.66 60.50
N GLY A 123 53.45 15.57 59.53
CA GLY A 123 54.66 16.37 59.29
C GLY A 123 54.62 17.60 60.18
N GLY A 124 55.29 17.54 61.33
CA GLY A 124 55.49 18.66 62.23
C GLY A 124 56.86 19.32 62.04
N VAL A 125 56.84 20.65 62.19
CA VAL A 125 57.93 21.63 62.40
C VAL A 125 58.82 21.96 61.20
#